data_AF-A0A2Y9NTK0-F1
#
_entry.id   AF-A0A2Y9NTK0-F1
#
_cell.length_a   1.000
_cell.length_b   1.000
_cell.length_c   1.000
_cell.angle_alpha   90.00
_cell.angle_beta   90.00
_cell.angle_gamma   90.00
#
_symmetry.space_group_name_H-M   'P 1'
#
loop_
_entity.id
_entity.type
_entity.pdbx_description
1 polymer ?
#
loop_
_entity_poly.entity_id
_entity_poly.type
_entity_poly.pdbx_seq_one_letter_code
_entity_poly.pdbx_strand_id
1 'polypeptide(L)'
;MNPRTPPVYNRRHPFSPQRYRPNRSTPVAQTRAHLQHSSPQQMQIRIHQILHAVECPTLGSVLGGTVRSNERSAHPPWSSQSGKRDPQQIGRVAAAASVNVPDKMKSRIPVVLLACGSFNPITNMHLRLFEVARDHLHQTGRYRVIGGIISPVNDNYGKKDLVAARHRVAMARLALQTSDWIQVDPWESEQVQWTETVKVLRHHHSELLRSLPWKEGLDQGKVDSPGPAAVPELKLLCGADVLKTFQTPNLWKDKHIQEIVEKFGLVCVDRAGHDPKGYILGSPILQRYQDNIHLAREPVQNEISATYIRRALGQGQSVKYLLPDAVIAYIKEHNLYTSPGEE
;
A
#
# COMPACT_ATOMS: atom_id res chain seq x y z
N MET A 1 -2.18 80.60 -41.72
CA MET A 1 -3.43 81.29 -41.34
C MET A 1 -4.40 80.25 -40.81
N ASN A 2 -4.91 80.49 -39.61
CA ASN A 2 -5.83 79.61 -38.86
C ASN A 2 -7.21 79.57 -39.56
N PRO A 3 -8.01 78.53 -39.32
CA PRO A 3 -9.28 78.85 -38.67
C PRO A 3 -9.66 77.89 -37.53
N ARG A 4 -10.06 78.49 -36.41
CA ARG A 4 -10.76 77.86 -35.29
C ARG A 4 -12.28 77.95 -35.55
N THR A 5 -12.97 76.79 -35.37
CA THR A 5 -14.33 76.50 -34.82
C THR A 5 -15.35 77.63 -34.56
N PRO A 6 -16.70 77.42 -34.53
CA PRO A 6 -17.46 76.28 -33.92
C PRO A 6 -18.80 75.97 -34.70
N PRO A 7 -19.94 75.40 -34.19
CA PRO A 7 -20.31 74.95 -32.84
C PRO A 7 -21.29 73.72 -32.70
N VAL A 8 -21.62 73.44 -31.42
CA VAL A 8 -22.89 72.91 -30.83
C VAL A 8 -23.27 71.40 -30.88
N TYR A 9 -23.48 70.94 -29.64
CA TYR A 9 -24.18 69.78 -29.09
C TYR A 9 -25.51 69.35 -29.76
N ASN A 10 -25.73 68.04 -29.82
CA ASN A 10 -26.75 67.26 -29.07
C ASN A 10 -27.47 66.21 -29.95
N ARG A 11 -27.25 64.92 -29.66
CA ARG A 11 -28.29 63.87 -29.67
C ARG A 11 -27.74 62.59 -29.05
N ARG A 12 -28.16 62.33 -27.81
CA ARG A 12 -28.09 61.02 -27.15
C ARG A 12 -29.22 60.13 -27.68
N HIS A 13 -28.91 58.88 -28.03
CA HIS A 13 -29.79 57.71 -27.80
C HIS A 13 -28.92 56.44 -27.71
N PRO A 14 -29.38 55.41 -26.98
CA PRO A 14 -28.51 54.52 -26.20
C PRO A 14 -28.15 53.22 -26.94
N PHE A 15 -26.92 52.76 -26.77
CA PHE A 15 -26.52 51.39 -27.11
C PHE A 15 -26.63 50.49 -25.86
N SER A 16 -27.50 49.48 -25.95
CA SER A 16 -27.55 48.35 -25.01
C SER A 16 -26.37 47.41 -25.24
N PRO A 17 -25.61 47.00 -24.21
CA PRO A 17 -24.64 45.92 -24.36
C PRO A 17 -25.35 44.56 -24.28
N GLN A 18 -25.30 43.82 -25.39
CA GLN A 18 -25.67 42.40 -25.43
C GLN A 18 -24.80 41.61 -24.47
N ARG A 19 -25.44 40.77 -23.65
CA ARG A 19 -24.82 39.85 -22.70
C ARG A 19 -23.99 38.82 -23.45
N TYR A 20 -22.67 38.88 -23.28
CA TYR A 20 -21.79 37.75 -23.57
C TYR A 20 -22.00 36.69 -22.47
N ARG A 21 -22.58 35.53 -22.84
CA ARG A 21 -22.63 34.36 -21.95
C ARG A 21 -21.32 33.56 -22.12
N PRO A 22 -20.46 33.43 -21.09
CA PRO A 22 -19.37 32.47 -21.16
C PRO A 22 -19.95 31.05 -21.00
N ASN A 23 -19.57 30.19 -21.94
CA ASN A 23 -19.95 28.80 -22.02
C ASN A 23 -19.41 28.01 -20.81
N ARG A 24 -20.20 27.05 -20.32
CA ARG A 24 -19.90 26.25 -19.13
C ARG A 24 -18.75 25.27 -19.36
N SER A 25 -17.99 25.07 -18.28
CA SER A 25 -17.30 23.84 -17.85
C SER A 25 -16.15 23.28 -18.71
N THR A 26 -14.95 23.74 -18.43
CA THR A 26 -13.72 22.93 -18.52
C THR A 26 -13.61 21.99 -17.30
N PRO A 27 -13.25 20.69 -17.46
CA PRO A 27 -13.18 19.70 -16.36
C PRO A 27 -12.19 20.06 -15.22
N VAL A 28 -11.23 20.94 -15.49
CA VAL A 28 -10.17 21.31 -14.54
C VAL A 28 -10.71 22.15 -13.38
N ALA A 29 -11.77 22.95 -13.58
CA ALA A 29 -12.30 23.84 -12.56
C ALA A 29 -13.19 23.12 -11.52
N GLN A 30 -13.93 22.07 -11.93
CA GLN A 30 -14.77 21.28 -11.01
C GLN A 30 -13.93 20.40 -10.07
N THR A 31 -12.71 20.04 -10.47
CA THR A 31 -11.82 19.21 -9.64
C THR A 31 -11.23 20.00 -8.47
N ARG A 32 -11.01 21.31 -8.63
CA ARG A 32 -10.41 22.18 -7.60
C ARG A 32 -11.40 22.58 -6.50
N ALA A 33 -12.68 22.74 -6.84
CA ALA A 33 -13.73 23.10 -5.88
C ALA A 33 -14.12 21.93 -4.96
N HIS A 34 -14.04 20.68 -5.43
CA HIS A 34 -14.40 19.50 -4.62
C HIS A 34 -13.32 19.04 -3.63
N LEU A 35 -12.08 19.56 -3.73
CA LEU A 35 -11.00 19.25 -2.80
C LEU A 35 -11.10 20.03 -1.47
N GLN A 36 -11.91 21.08 -1.40
CA GLN A 36 -12.02 21.91 -0.19
C GLN A 36 -12.96 21.31 0.89
N HIS A 37 -13.73 20.26 0.59
CA HIS A 37 -14.74 19.69 1.52
C HIS A 37 -14.67 18.16 1.70
N SER A 38 -13.61 17.49 1.23
CA SER A 38 -13.45 16.05 1.41
C SER A 38 -12.71 15.73 2.71
N SER A 39 -13.14 14.71 3.48
CA SER A 39 -12.41 14.29 4.68
C SER A 39 -11.01 13.76 4.31
N PRO A 40 -10.00 13.80 5.22
CA PRO A 40 -8.66 13.26 4.94
C PRO A 40 -8.71 11.81 4.44
N GLN A 41 -9.65 11.03 4.96
CA GLN A 41 -9.92 9.67 4.53
C GLN A 41 -10.42 9.61 3.07
N GLN A 42 -11.40 10.44 2.70
CA GLN A 42 -11.88 10.53 1.30
C GLN A 42 -10.79 10.97 0.33
N MET A 43 -9.85 11.78 0.80
CA MET A 43 -8.69 12.17 0.01
C MET A 43 -7.67 11.03 -0.14
N GLN A 44 -7.45 10.23 0.91
CA GLN A 44 -6.60 9.03 0.87
C GLN A 44 -7.13 8.01 -0.11
N ILE A 45 -8.44 7.81 -0.13
CA ILE A 45 -9.11 6.95 -1.10
C ILE A 45 -8.82 7.42 -2.53
N ARG A 46 -9.02 8.71 -2.81
CA ARG A 46 -8.82 9.27 -4.16
C ARG A 46 -7.38 9.17 -4.62
N ILE A 47 -6.41 9.28 -3.72
CA ILE A 47 -4.99 9.21 -4.09
C ILE A 47 -4.52 7.78 -4.25
N HIS A 48 -4.96 6.84 -3.41
CA HIS A 48 -4.78 5.43 -3.71
C HIS A 48 -5.44 5.05 -5.05
N GLN A 49 -6.53 5.71 -5.46
CA GLN A 49 -7.13 5.49 -6.78
C GLN A 49 -6.32 6.16 -7.91
N ILE A 50 -5.81 7.37 -7.72
CA ILE A 50 -5.07 8.16 -8.72
C ILE A 50 -3.64 7.62 -8.92
N LEU A 51 -2.91 7.26 -7.86
CA LEU A 51 -1.59 6.64 -7.98
C LEU A 51 -1.65 5.35 -8.80
N HIS A 52 -2.75 4.58 -8.67
CA HIS A 52 -2.98 3.40 -9.50
C HIS A 52 -3.54 3.71 -10.91
N ALA A 53 -4.00 4.94 -11.19
CA ALA A 53 -4.55 5.33 -12.49
C ALA A 53 -3.51 5.95 -13.43
N VAL A 54 -2.36 6.41 -12.90
CA VAL A 54 -1.31 7.08 -13.68
C VAL A 54 -0.33 6.09 -14.35
N GLU A 55 -0.41 4.79 -14.05
CA GLU A 55 0.47 3.75 -14.63
C GLU A 55 -0.30 2.78 -15.53
N CYS A 56 -0.71 3.28 -16.71
CA CYS A 56 -0.99 2.47 -17.89
C CYS A 56 -0.85 3.36 -19.13
N PRO A 57 0.34 3.49 -19.74
CA PRO A 57 0.39 3.92 -21.12
C PRO A 57 -0.31 2.84 -21.94
N THR A 58 -1.37 3.23 -22.62
CA THR A 58 -2.08 2.41 -23.61
C THR A 58 -1.06 1.80 -24.59
N LEU A 59 -0.89 0.47 -24.57
CA LEU A 59 -0.30 -0.24 -25.70
C LEU A 59 -1.34 -0.22 -26.83
N GLY A 60 -1.18 0.76 -27.71
CA GLY A 60 -1.93 0.86 -28.95
C GLY A 60 -1.60 -0.33 -29.86
N SER A 61 -2.65 -1.07 -30.20
CA SER A 61 -2.91 -1.71 -31.49
C SER A 61 -1.69 -2.06 -32.37
N VAL A 62 -1.34 -3.35 -32.41
CA VAL A 62 -0.93 -4.00 -33.67
C VAL A 62 -1.71 -5.30 -33.84
N LEU A 63 -2.34 -5.35 -35.00
CA LEU A 63 -3.26 -6.29 -35.62
C LEU A 63 -2.89 -7.79 -35.54
N GLY A 64 -3.93 -8.61 -35.38
CA GLY A 64 -4.30 -9.62 -36.39
C GLY A 64 -3.59 -10.98 -36.34
N GLY A 65 -4.31 -12.00 -35.88
CA GLY A 65 -3.89 -13.40 -36.04
C GLY A 65 -4.87 -14.39 -35.45
N THR A 66 -5.90 -14.75 -36.21
CA THR A 66 -6.86 -15.80 -35.88
C THR A 66 -6.17 -17.16 -35.94
N VAL A 67 -6.13 -17.90 -34.84
CA VAL A 67 -5.88 -19.35 -34.86
C VAL A 67 -6.93 -20.05 -34.02
N ARG A 68 -7.79 -20.81 -34.71
CA ARG A 68 -8.62 -21.87 -34.12
C ARG A 68 -7.77 -23.13 -34.02
N SER A 69 -7.83 -23.82 -32.88
CA SER A 69 -7.69 -25.28 -32.85
C SER A 69 -8.51 -25.86 -31.70
N ASN A 70 -9.20 -26.92 -32.06
CA ASN A 70 -10.14 -27.73 -31.30
C ASN A 70 -9.37 -28.80 -30.48
N GLU A 71 -10.14 -29.56 -29.68
CA GLU A 71 -9.83 -30.86 -29.01
C GLU A 71 -9.31 -30.73 -27.57
N ARG A 72 -10.11 -31.05 -26.53
CA ARG A 72 -10.70 -32.33 -26.03
C ARG A 72 -9.71 -33.24 -25.28
N SER A 73 -10.04 -33.42 -23.99
CA SER A 73 -9.84 -34.61 -23.12
C SER A 73 -8.41 -34.91 -22.66
N ALA A 74 -8.10 -35.40 -21.46
CA ALA A 74 -8.86 -35.96 -20.35
C ALA A 74 -8.08 -35.80 -19.03
N HIS A 75 -8.81 -35.69 -17.90
CA HIS A 75 -8.27 -35.82 -16.55
C HIS A 75 -8.22 -37.29 -16.12
N PRO A 76 -7.21 -37.73 -15.34
CA PRO A 76 -7.34 -38.94 -14.52
C PRO A 76 -7.83 -38.60 -13.09
N PRO A 77 -8.54 -39.52 -12.42
CA PRO A 77 -9.17 -39.27 -11.13
C PRO A 77 -8.18 -39.49 -9.98
N TRP A 78 -8.19 -38.60 -8.98
CA TRP A 78 -7.58 -38.89 -7.68
C TRP A 78 -8.66 -39.02 -6.61
N SER A 79 -8.64 -40.19 -5.97
CA SER A 79 -9.55 -40.67 -4.96
C SER A 79 -9.47 -39.90 -3.64
N SER A 80 -10.64 -39.75 -3.04
CA SER A 80 -10.92 -39.25 -1.70
C SER A 80 -10.24 -40.05 -0.58
N GLN A 81 -9.57 -39.36 0.34
CA GLN A 81 -9.46 -39.78 1.73
C GLN A 81 -9.81 -38.62 2.66
N SER A 82 -10.90 -38.83 3.39
CA SER A 82 -11.44 -37.98 4.43
C SER A 82 -10.69 -38.19 5.74
N GLY A 83 -9.96 -37.17 6.19
CA GLY A 83 -9.43 -37.09 7.55
C GLY A 83 -10.13 -35.97 8.30
N LYS A 84 -11.10 -36.31 9.15
CA LYS A 84 -11.73 -35.37 10.10
C LYS A 84 -10.65 -34.87 11.08
N ARG A 85 -10.55 -33.56 11.28
CA ARG A 85 -9.83 -32.96 12.41
C ARG A 85 -10.73 -31.98 13.15
N ASP A 86 -10.83 -32.21 14.45
CA ASP A 86 -11.62 -31.45 15.42
C ASP A 86 -11.18 -29.98 15.52
N PRO A 87 -12.12 -29.03 15.67
CA PRO A 87 -11.81 -27.60 15.79
C PRO A 87 -11.71 -27.20 17.27
N GLN A 88 -10.56 -27.40 17.91
CA GLN A 88 -10.22 -26.77 19.19
C GLN A 88 -8.70 -26.77 19.45
N GLN A 89 -7.96 -25.87 18.79
CA GLN A 89 -6.64 -25.46 19.26
C GLN A 89 -6.25 -24.11 18.63
N ILE A 90 -6.78 -23.03 19.21
CA ILE A 90 -6.32 -21.67 18.97
C ILE A 90 -5.43 -21.31 20.16
N GLY A 91 -4.21 -20.84 19.87
CA GLY A 91 -3.35 -20.17 20.85
C GLY A 91 -2.07 -20.92 21.20
N ARG A 92 -1.03 -20.74 20.39
CA ARG A 92 0.38 -20.66 20.82
C ARG A 92 1.24 -20.23 19.63
N VAL A 93 1.89 -19.08 19.77
CA VAL A 93 2.99 -18.67 18.91
C VAL A 93 4.03 -19.78 18.97
N ALA A 94 4.32 -20.43 17.83
CA ALA A 94 5.40 -21.39 17.76
C ALA A 94 6.71 -20.64 18.05
N ALA A 95 7.37 -21.02 19.14
CA ALA A 95 8.73 -20.58 19.41
C ALA A 95 9.59 -21.02 18.23
N ALA A 96 10.19 -20.05 17.55
CA ALA A 96 11.09 -20.30 16.42
C ALA A 96 12.17 -21.28 16.85
N ALA A 97 12.30 -22.39 16.11
CA ALA A 97 13.45 -23.27 16.24
C ALA A 97 14.73 -22.43 16.03
N SER A 98 15.68 -22.57 16.95
CA SER A 98 16.91 -21.79 16.97
C SER A 98 17.74 -22.07 15.71
N VAL A 99 17.59 -21.22 14.70
CA VAL A 99 18.50 -21.17 13.56
C VAL A 99 19.83 -20.64 14.06
N ASN A 100 20.92 -21.35 13.80
CA ASN A 100 22.26 -20.98 14.25
C ASN A 100 22.73 -19.74 13.47
N VAL A 101 22.44 -18.55 14.02
CA VAL A 101 22.75 -17.27 13.40
C VAL A 101 24.26 -16.98 13.54
N PRO A 102 25.01 -16.72 12.44
CA PRO A 102 26.43 -16.40 12.50
C PRO A 102 26.74 -15.24 13.45
N ASP A 103 27.84 -15.30 14.22
CA ASP A 103 28.18 -14.33 15.28
C ASP A 103 28.16 -12.86 14.84
N LYS A 104 28.46 -12.56 13.57
CA LYS A 104 28.39 -11.20 12.98
C LYS A 104 26.98 -10.58 12.92
N MET A 105 25.93 -11.36 13.15
CA MET A 105 24.53 -10.89 13.11
C MET A 105 23.94 -10.59 14.49
N LYS A 106 24.67 -10.88 15.59
CA LYS A 106 24.17 -10.68 16.97
C LYS A 106 24.19 -9.21 17.43
N SER A 107 24.93 -8.33 16.75
CA SER A 107 25.05 -6.90 17.08
C SER A 107 24.15 -5.97 16.24
N ARG A 108 23.31 -6.53 15.35
CA ARG A 108 22.46 -5.74 14.44
C ARG A 108 21.15 -5.37 15.11
N ILE A 109 20.63 -4.19 14.78
CA ILE A 109 19.35 -3.68 15.29
C ILE A 109 18.22 -4.56 14.71
N PRO A 110 17.41 -5.23 15.55
CA PRO A 110 16.27 -6.00 15.08
C PRO A 110 15.19 -5.07 14.50
N VAL A 111 14.61 -5.42 13.35
CA VAL A 111 13.58 -4.62 12.68
C VAL A 111 12.36 -5.47 12.32
N VAL A 112 11.17 -4.93 12.54
CA VAL A 112 9.91 -5.44 11.98
C VAL A 112 9.41 -4.48 10.91
N LEU A 113 8.99 -5.01 9.76
CA LEU A 113 8.42 -4.24 8.66
C LEU A 113 6.89 -4.32 8.69
N LEU A 114 6.21 -3.19 8.68
CA LEU A 114 4.75 -3.11 8.58
C LEU A 114 4.33 -2.51 7.24
N ALA A 115 3.53 -3.21 6.46
CA ALA A 115 2.88 -2.66 5.26
C ALA A 115 1.37 -2.53 5.49
N CYS A 116 0.89 -1.30 5.60
CA CYS A 116 -0.54 -0.98 5.57
C CYS A 116 -1.00 -0.77 4.12
N GLY A 117 -2.22 -1.20 3.80
CA GLY A 117 -2.75 -1.01 2.45
C GLY A 117 -4.10 -1.67 2.20
N SER A 118 -4.65 -1.44 1.00
CA SER A 118 -5.92 -2.10 0.65
C SER A 118 -5.78 -3.61 0.52
N PHE A 119 -4.73 -4.09 -0.15
CA PHE A 119 -4.56 -5.51 -0.55
C PHE A 119 -5.83 -6.07 -1.21
N ASN A 120 -6.27 -5.42 -2.29
CA ASN A 120 -7.56 -5.65 -2.92
C ASN A 120 -7.45 -6.04 -4.42
N PRO A 121 -6.93 -7.24 -4.75
CA PRO A 121 -6.34 -8.24 -3.85
C PRO A 121 -4.85 -7.95 -3.57
N ILE A 122 -4.24 -8.76 -2.69
CA ILE A 122 -2.77 -8.85 -2.56
C ILE A 122 -2.16 -9.34 -3.88
N THR A 123 -0.96 -8.89 -4.23
CA THR A 123 -0.27 -9.25 -5.49
C THR A 123 1.17 -9.67 -5.28
N ASN A 124 1.81 -10.29 -6.28
CA ASN A 124 3.22 -10.67 -6.21
C ASN A 124 4.15 -9.47 -5.98
N MET A 125 3.76 -8.28 -6.45
CA MET A 125 4.50 -7.05 -6.18
C MET A 125 4.44 -6.66 -4.69
N HIS A 126 3.30 -6.82 -4.01
CA HIS A 126 3.22 -6.55 -2.56
C HIS A 126 4.15 -7.47 -1.77
N LEU A 127 4.24 -8.75 -2.15
CA LEU A 127 5.16 -9.70 -1.55
C LEU A 127 6.62 -9.31 -1.84
N ARG A 128 6.91 -8.92 -3.08
CA ARG A 128 8.24 -8.50 -3.50
C ARG A 128 8.76 -7.27 -2.74
N LEU A 129 7.88 -6.32 -2.38
CA LEU A 129 8.26 -5.15 -1.56
C LEU A 129 8.96 -5.56 -0.26
N PHE A 130 8.44 -6.60 0.42
CA PHE A 130 9.02 -7.10 1.67
C PHE A 130 10.42 -7.68 1.45
N GLU A 131 10.59 -8.49 0.42
CA GLU A 131 11.87 -9.12 0.09
C GLU A 131 12.95 -8.07 -0.22
N VAL A 132 12.63 -7.09 -1.07
CA VAL A 132 13.56 -6.00 -1.44
C VAL A 132 13.94 -5.17 -0.21
N ALA A 133 12.96 -4.82 0.62
CA ALA A 133 13.20 -4.04 1.83
C ALA A 133 14.06 -4.81 2.83
N ARG A 134 13.83 -6.12 2.99
CA ARG A 134 14.63 -6.98 3.86
C ARG A 134 16.08 -7.03 3.41
N ASP A 135 16.31 -7.32 2.13
CA ASP A 135 17.65 -7.38 1.56
C ASP A 135 18.38 -6.05 1.70
N HIS A 136 17.70 -4.93 1.38
CA HIS A 136 18.28 -3.60 1.52
C HIS A 136 18.72 -3.30 2.96
N LEU A 137 17.85 -3.54 3.95
CA LEU A 137 18.18 -3.32 5.35
C LEU A 137 19.34 -4.20 5.83
N HIS A 138 19.38 -5.47 5.42
CA HIS A 138 20.49 -6.38 5.75
C HIS A 138 21.82 -5.94 5.11
N GLN A 139 21.79 -5.43 3.88
CA GLN A 139 22.96 -4.93 3.14
C GLN A 139 23.60 -3.71 3.83
N THR A 140 22.83 -2.91 4.56
CA THR A 140 23.41 -1.80 5.36
C THR A 140 24.37 -2.28 6.44
N GLY A 141 24.32 -3.57 6.83
CA GLY A 141 25.08 -4.13 7.94
C GLY A 141 24.58 -3.71 9.33
N ARG A 142 23.66 -2.73 9.42
CA ARG A 142 23.13 -2.17 10.68
C ARG A 142 21.92 -2.93 11.21
N TYR A 143 21.08 -3.43 10.31
CA TYR A 143 19.78 -3.98 10.66
C TYR A 143 19.68 -5.49 10.40
N ARG A 144 18.84 -6.14 11.20
CA ARG A 144 18.38 -7.51 10.98
C ARG A 144 16.86 -7.52 11.01
N VAL A 145 16.22 -7.62 9.85
CA VAL A 145 14.76 -7.84 9.79
C VAL A 145 14.42 -9.19 10.41
N ILE A 146 13.50 -9.18 11.37
CA ILE A 146 13.05 -10.36 12.15
C ILE A 146 11.58 -10.69 11.93
N GLY A 147 10.82 -9.84 11.20
CA GLY A 147 9.42 -10.09 10.88
C GLY A 147 8.84 -9.08 9.90
N GLY A 148 7.81 -9.50 9.18
CA GLY A 148 7.00 -8.67 8.30
C GLY A 148 5.51 -8.79 8.65
N ILE A 149 4.77 -7.68 8.59
CA ILE A 149 3.35 -7.61 8.89
C ILE A 149 2.62 -6.95 7.71
N ILE A 150 1.69 -7.68 7.12
CA ILE A 150 0.68 -7.14 6.21
C ILE A 150 -0.56 -6.77 7.03
N SER A 151 -0.94 -5.49 6.99
CA SER A 151 -2.11 -4.96 7.70
C SER A 151 -3.15 -4.44 6.69
N PRO A 152 -4.17 -5.27 6.35
CA PRO A 152 -5.24 -4.83 5.47
C PRO A 152 -6.10 -3.73 6.10
N VAL A 153 -6.39 -2.70 5.30
CA VAL A 153 -7.20 -1.56 5.75
C VAL A 153 -8.62 -1.99 6.16
N ASN A 154 -9.23 -1.28 7.09
CA ASN A 154 -10.64 -1.43 7.47
C ASN A 154 -11.62 -1.12 6.32
N ASP A 155 -12.78 -1.78 6.31
CA ASP A 155 -13.80 -1.59 5.26
C ASP A 155 -14.43 -0.19 5.29
N ASN A 156 -14.52 0.43 6.47
CA ASN A 156 -14.99 1.81 6.60
C ASN A 156 -14.01 2.81 5.99
N TYR A 157 -12.83 2.39 5.48
CA TYR A 157 -11.99 3.22 4.62
C TYR A 157 -12.77 3.75 3.42
N GLY A 158 -13.75 3.02 2.88
CA GLY A 158 -14.71 3.53 1.89
C GLY A 158 -14.15 3.66 0.46
N LYS A 159 -13.08 2.93 0.13
CA LYS A 159 -12.55 2.89 -1.24
C LYS A 159 -13.55 2.19 -2.18
N LYS A 160 -13.80 2.79 -3.35
CA LYS A 160 -14.63 2.18 -4.40
C LYS A 160 -14.06 0.80 -4.76
N ASP A 161 -14.93 -0.19 -4.90
CA ASP A 161 -14.62 -1.59 -5.25
C ASP A 161 -13.74 -2.32 -4.21
N LEU A 162 -13.69 -1.83 -2.96
CA LEU A 162 -13.04 -2.54 -1.85
C LEU A 162 -13.91 -3.73 -1.42
N VAL A 163 -13.41 -4.95 -1.64
CA VAL A 163 -14.10 -6.14 -1.12
C VAL A 163 -13.93 -6.21 0.40
N ALA A 164 -14.86 -6.90 1.08
CA ALA A 164 -14.87 -7.00 2.53
C ALA A 164 -13.52 -7.47 3.09
N ALA A 165 -13.14 -6.91 4.25
CA ALA A 165 -11.86 -7.12 4.92
C ALA A 165 -11.56 -8.61 5.12
N ARG A 166 -12.56 -9.40 5.51
CA ARG A 166 -12.43 -10.86 5.68
C ARG A 166 -11.84 -11.55 4.45
N HIS A 167 -12.21 -11.13 3.24
CA HIS A 167 -11.72 -11.71 2.00
C HIS A 167 -10.26 -11.28 1.73
N ARG A 168 -9.94 -10.01 2.01
CA ARG A 168 -8.59 -9.47 1.83
C ARG A 168 -7.60 -10.09 2.81
N VAL A 169 -8.00 -10.26 4.07
CA VAL A 169 -7.24 -10.98 5.09
C VAL A 169 -7.05 -12.44 4.71
N ALA A 170 -8.10 -13.12 4.24
CA ALA A 170 -7.99 -14.52 3.79
C ALA A 170 -7.03 -14.67 2.60
N MET A 171 -7.15 -13.82 1.58
CA MET A 171 -6.24 -13.81 0.43
C MET A 171 -4.79 -13.52 0.84
N ALA A 172 -4.57 -12.56 1.75
CA ALA A 172 -3.23 -12.30 2.28
C ALA A 172 -2.66 -13.52 3.04
N ARG A 173 -3.48 -14.20 3.84
CA ARG A 173 -3.06 -15.43 4.53
C ARG A 173 -2.67 -16.55 3.57
N LEU A 174 -3.45 -16.74 2.50
CA LEU A 174 -3.16 -17.71 1.44
C LEU A 174 -1.87 -17.36 0.67
N ALA A 175 -1.69 -16.08 0.35
CA ALA A 175 -0.48 -15.59 -0.32
C ALA A 175 0.80 -15.79 0.49
N LEU A 176 0.69 -15.81 1.82
CA LEU A 176 1.82 -15.91 2.75
C LEU A 176 2.13 -17.34 3.21
N GLN A 177 1.43 -18.36 2.72
CA GLN A 177 1.68 -19.76 3.12
C GLN A 177 3.10 -20.25 2.84
N THR A 178 3.77 -19.65 1.85
CA THR A 178 5.16 -19.97 1.47
C THR A 178 6.19 -19.01 2.07
N SER A 179 5.75 -18.03 2.87
CA SER A 179 6.65 -17.13 3.60
C SER A 179 6.92 -17.68 5.00
N ASP A 180 8.18 -17.65 5.42
CA ASP A 180 8.63 -18.05 6.76
C ASP A 180 8.78 -16.86 7.73
N TRP A 181 8.54 -15.63 7.28
CA TRP A 181 8.85 -14.41 8.05
C TRP A 181 7.82 -13.29 7.95
N ILE A 182 6.86 -13.37 7.02
CA ILE A 182 5.80 -12.39 6.84
C ILE A 182 4.46 -13.00 7.28
N GLN A 183 3.71 -12.27 8.08
CA GLN A 183 2.36 -12.64 8.51
C GLN A 183 1.34 -11.56 8.17
N VAL A 184 0.08 -11.95 8.08
CA VAL A 184 -1.05 -11.00 8.03
C VAL A 184 -1.59 -10.81 9.44
N ASP A 185 -1.81 -9.55 9.82
CA ASP A 185 -2.47 -9.18 11.06
C ASP A 185 -3.80 -8.47 10.75
N PRO A 186 -4.96 -8.99 11.18
CA PRO A 186 -6.25 -8.41 10.87
C PRO A 186 -6.63 -7.24 11.79
N TRP A 187 -5.84 -6.89 12.80
CA TRP A 187 -6.22 -5.92 13.84
C TRP A 187 -6.74 -4.59 13.27
N GLU A 188 -6.06 -4.00 12.28
CA GLU A 188 -6.51 -2.75 11.64
C GLU A 188 -7.89 -2.92 11.00
N SER A 189 -8.09 -4.06 10.33
CA SER A 189 -9.33 -4.36 9.61
C SER A 189 -10.51 -4.67 10.53
N GLU A 190 -10.23 -5.14 11.75
CA GLU A 190 -11.23 -5.49 12.78
C GLU A 190 -11.65 -4.29 13.65
N GLN A 191 -11.01 -3.13 13.48
CA GLN A 191 -11.44 -1.91 14.19
C GLN A 191 -12.84 -1.48 13.76
N VAL A 192 -13.56 -0.80 14.66
CA VAL A 192 -14.93 -0.31 14.37
C VAL A 192 -14.93 0.73 13.24
N GLN A 193 -13.85 1.48 13.07
CA GLN A 193 -13.71 2.54 12.08
C GLN A 193 -12.33 2.49 11.42
N TRP A 194 -12.19 3.20 10.29
CA TRP A 194 -10.88 3.41 9.68
C TRP A 194 -9.91 4.07 10.67
N THR A 195 -8.66 3.59 10.65
CA THR A 195 -7.60 3.99 11.56
C THR A 195 -6.44 4.60 10.79
N GLU A 196 -5.96 5.78 11.21
CA GLU A 196 -4.78 6.38 10.58
C GLU A 196 -3.54 5.50 10.75
N THR A 197 -2.69 5.40 9.72
CA THR A 197 -1.49 4.54 9.70
C THR A 197 -0.57 4.72 10.92
N VAL A 198 -0.39 5.95 11.42
CA VAL A 198 0.41 6.20 12.63
C VAL A 198 -0.14 5.50 13.87
N LYS A 199 -1.47 5.33 13.97
CA LYS A 199 -2.10 4.59 15.08
C LYS A 199 -1.89 3.08 14.94
N VAL A 200 -1.88 2.56 13.71
CA VAL A 200 -1.54 1.16 13.43
C VAL A 200 -0.08 0.87 13.82
N LEU A 201 0.84 1.78 13.47
CA LEU A 201 2.24 1.71 13.92
C LEU A 201 2.37 1.73 15.44
N ARG A 202 1.66 2.63 16.13
CA ARG A 202 1.66 2.68 17.61
C ARG A 202 1.15 1.37 18.23
N HIS A 203 0.10 0.78 17.66
CA HIS A 203 -0.44 -0.50 18.12
C HIS A 203 0.62 -1.59 18.01
N HIS A 204 1.15 -1.87 16.82
CA HIS A 204 2.13 -2.93 16.64
C HIS A 204 3.44 -2.67 17.40
N HIS A 205 3.85 -1.42 17.57
CA HIS A 205 5.01 -1.11 18.41
C HIS A 205 4.76 -1.46 19.88
N SER A 206 3.55 -1.20 20.40
CA SER A 206 3.16 -1.60 21.75
C SER A 206 3.10 -3.12 21.91
N GLU A 207 2.61 -3.83 20.89
CA GLU A 207 2.62 -5.30 20.84
C GLU A 207 4.04 -5.88 20.84
N LEU A 208 4.94 -5.27 20.07
CA LEU A 208 6.35 -5.66 20.06
C LEU A 208 6.99 -5.48 21.45
N LEU A 209 6.76 -4.35 22.11
CA LEU A 209 7.25 -4.11 23.47
C LEU A 209 6.70 -5.15 24.46
N ARG A 210 5.42 -5.53 24.34
CA ARG A 210 4.76 -6.51 25.20
C ARG A 210 5.23 -7.94 24.96
N SER A 211 5.69 -8.24 23.76
CA SER A 211 6.24 -9.56 23.40
C SER A 211 7.67 -9.79 23.88
N LEU A 212 8.36 -8.74 24.34
CA LEU A 212 9.70 -8.89 24.90
C LEU A 212 9.64 -9.69 26.20
N PRO A 213 10.57 -10.63 26.42
CA PRO A 213 10.63 -11.37 27.67
C PRO A 213 10.78 -10.37 28.83
N TRP A 214 9.78 -10.35 29.71
CA TRP A 214 9.83 -9.59 30.96
C TRP A 214 10.99 -10.13 31.79
N LYS A 215 11.98 -9.29 32.12
CA LYS A 215 13.00 -9.66 33.12
C LYS A 215 12.35 -9.64 34.50
N GLU A 216 11.80 -10.78 34.91
CA GLU A 216 11.46 -11.02 36.30
C GLU A 216 12.76 -11.26 37.10
N GLY A 217 12.91 -10.53 38.20
CA GLY A 217 13.64 -10.99 39.39
C GLY A 217 15.17 -10.89 39.37
N LEU A 218 15.69 -10.15 40.35
CA LEU A 218 17.05 -10.33 40.86
C LEU A 218 17.24 -11.78 41.30
N ASP A 219 18.28 -12.45 40.82
CA ASP A 219 18.95 -13.46 41.64
C ASP A 219 20.47 -13.40 41.44
N GLN A 220 21.17 -13.35 42.57
CA GLN A 220 22.61 -13.18 42.64
C GLN A 220 23.32 -14.47 42.25
N GLY A 221 24.12 -14.44 41.19
CA GLY A 221 25.14 -15.47 40.96
C GLY A 221 25.40 -15.79 39.49
N LYS A 222 26.48 -15.19 38.95
CA LYS A 222 27.24 -15.64 37.77
C LYS A 222 26.46 -16.31 36.63
N VAL A 223 26.14 -15.54 35.59
CA VAL A 223 26.18 -15.99 34.19
C VAL A 223 26.48 -14.78 33.31
N ASP A 224 27.42 -14.91 32.37
CA ASP A 224 27.68 -13.94 31.30
C ASP A 224 26.37 -13.48 30.66
N SER A 225 25.90 -12.30 31.06
CA SER A 225 24.62 -11.78 30.62
C SER A 225 24.78 -11.30 29.18
N PRO A 226 23.98 -11.80 28.22
CA PRO A 226 23.77 -11.04 26.99
C PRO A 226 23.19 -9.69 27.42
N GLY A 227 23.75 -8.59 26.92
CA GLY A 227 23.23 -7.25 27.19
C GLY A 227 21.71 -7.16 26.95
N PRO A 228 21.02 -6.14 27.48
CA PRO A 228 19.57 -6.01 27.31
C PRO A 228 19.22 -6.17 25.82
N ALA A 229 18.39 -7.16 25.51
CA ALA A 229 17.97 -7.43 24.14
C ALA A 229 17.40 -6.12 23.57
N ALA A 230 18.04 -5.58 22.54
CA ALA A 230 17.63 -4.32 21.95
C ALA A 230 16.17 -4.45 21.48
N VAL A 231 15.34 -3.49 21.89
CA VAL A 231 13.94 -3.42 21.46
C VAL A 231 13.91 -3.37 19.93
N PRO A 232 13.15 -4.25 19.26
CA PRO A 232 13.00 -4.19 17.81
C PRO A 232 12.44 -2.85 17.35
N GLU A 233 13.07 -2.24 16.36
CA GLU A 233 12.50 -1.09 15.67
C GLU A 233 11.34 -1.54 14.76
N LEU A 234 10.27 -0.77 14.73
CA LEU A 234 9.17 -0.96 13.78
C LEU A 234 9.30 0.09 12.67
N LYS A 235 9.34 -0.33 11.41
CA LYS A 235 9.38 0.58 10.25
C LYS A 235 8.18 0.37 9.34
N LEU A 236 7.64 1.47 8.82
CA LEU A 236 6.61 1.43 7.79
C LEU A 236 7.26 1.06 6.45
N LEU A 237 6.77 0.03 5.79
CA LEU A 237 7.16 -0.38 4.44
C LEU A 237 6.14 0.16 3.43
N CYS A 238 6.61 0.85 2.40
CA CYS A 238 5.76 1.34 1.32
C CYS A 238 6.49 1.43 -0.03
N GLY A 239 5.73 1.61 -1.11
CA GLY A 239 6.29 2.03 -2.39
C GLY A 239 6.52 3.53 -2.47
N ALA A 240 7.31 3.96 -3.46
CA ALA A 240 7.59 5.36 -3.76
C ALA A 240 6.33 6.20 -4.06
N ASP A 241 5.28 5.55 -4.57
CA ASP A 241 3.98 6.14 -4.79
C ASP A 241 3.34 6.62 -3.49
N VAL A 242 3.42 5.83 -2.40
CA VAL A 242 2.93 6.25 -1.07
C VAL A 242 3.73 7.42 -0.51
N LEU A 243 5.06 7.40 -0.66
CA LEU A 243 5.92 8.50 -0.19
C LEU A 243 5.54 9.84 -0.84
N LYS A 244 5.23 9.83 -2.14
CA LYS A 244 4.71 11.01 -2.86
C LYS A 244 3.45 11.58 -2.21
N THR A 245 2.60 10.72 -1.65
CA THR A 245 1.32 11.16 -1.05
C THR A 245 1.49 12.01 0.20
N PHE A 246 2.64 11.92 0.90
CA PHE A 246 2.93 12.78 2.05
C PHE A 246 2.92 14.27 1.69
N GLN A 247 3.15 14.61 0.42
CA GLN A 247 3.08 15.98 -0.08
C GLN A 247 1.68 16.40 -0.51
N THR A 248 0.70 15.49 -0.51
CA THR A 248 -0.64 15.85 -0.98
C THR A 248 -1.39 16.64 0.09
N PRO A 249 -1.85 17.88 -0.19
CA PRO A 249 -2.48 18.73 0.82
C PRO A 249 -3.68 18.04 1.47
N ASN A 250 -3.86 18.18 2.78
CA ASN A 250 -4.97 17.63 3.57
C ASN A 250 -5.09 16.09 3.62
N LEU A 251 -4.09 15.38 3.11
CA LEU A 251 -4.10 13.92 3.10
C LEU A 251 -3.56 13.30 4.38
N TRP A 252 -2.41 13.81 4.77
CA TRP A 252 -1.68 13.42 5.96
C TRP A 252 -1.60 14.64 6.86
N LYS A 253 -1.75 14.43 8.17
CA LYS A 253 -1.48 15.48 9.14
C LYS A 253 0.04 15.56 9.28
N ASP A 254 0.63 16.74 9.20
CA ASP A 254 2.09 16.92 9.34
C ASP A 254 2.66 16.26 10.59
N LYS A 255 1.96 16.39 11.73
CA LYS A 255 2.32 15.71 12.99
C LYS A 255 2.36 14.18 12.87
N HIS A 256 1.50 13.59 12.02
CA HIS A 256 1.52 12.15 11.76
C HIS A 256 2.67 11.78 10.84
N ILE A 257 2.97 12.57 9.80
CA ILE A 257 4.13 12.34 8.93
C ILE A 257 5.40 12.39 9.77
N GLN A 258 5.57 13.45 10.57
CA GLN A 258 6.71 13.63 11.46
C GLN A 258 6.86 12.42 12.38
N GLU A 259 5.78 12.01 13.06
CA GLU A 259 5.86 10.87 13.97
C GLU A 259 6.22 9.56 13.27
N ILE A 260 5.72 9.33 12.05
CA ILE A 260 6.08 8.16 11.24
C ILE A 260 7.58 8.14 10.99
N VAL A 261 8.17 9.22 10.49
CA VAL A 261 9.60 9.23 10.10
C VAL A 261 10.55 9.43 11.28
N GLU A 262 10.11 10.09 12.35
CA GLU A 262 10.89 10.35 13.56
C GLU A 262 10.94 9.12 14.47
N LYS A 263 9.79 8.54 14.83
CA LYS A 263 9.71 7.50 15.87
C LYS A 263 9.81 6.07 15.35
N PHE A 264 9.36 5.82 14.13
CA PHE A 264 9.30 4.48 13.55
C PHE A 264 10.35 4.34 12.44
N GLY A 265 10.25 5.20 11.43
CA GLY A 265 11.04 5.16 10.21
C GLY A 265 10.27 4.56 9.04
N LEU A 266 10.84 4.77 7.86
CA LEU A 266 10.23 4.38 6.59
C LEU A 266 11.22 3.57 5.78
N VAL A 267 10.77 2.47 5.17
CA VAL A 267 11.49 1.77 4.11
C VAL A 267 10.66 1.92 2.85
N CYS A 268 11.18 2.70 1.90
CA CYS A 268 10.50 3.03 0.67
C CYS A 268 11.18 2.27 -0.49
N VAL A 269 10.42 1.43 -1.19
CA VAL A 269 10.90 0.73 -2.38
C VAL A 269 10.61 1.58 -3.62
N ASP A 270 11.62 1.73 -4.47
CA ASP A 270 11.50 2.47 -5.74
C ASP A 270 10.43 1.89 -6.66
N ARG A 271 9.84 2.78 -7.47
CA ARG A 271 8.90 2.46 -8.56
C ARG A 271 9.21 3.28 -9.79
N ALA A 272 8.84 2.77 -10.96
CA ALA A 272 8.92 3.54 -12.20
C ALA A 272 8.11 4.84 -12.09
N GLY A 273 8.61 5.92 -12.69
CA GLY A 273 7.93 7.22 -12.71
C GLY A 273 7.92 7.98 -11.38
N HIS A 274 8.62 7.50 -10.36
CA HIS A 274 8.73 8.16 -9.05
C HIS A 274 10.16 8.61 -8.75
N ASP A 275 10.31 9.70 -7.99
CA ASP A 275 11.59 10.23 -7.53
C ASP A 275 11.58 10.40 -6.00
N PRO A 276 11.83 9.32 -5.23
CA PRO A 276 11.84 9.38 -3.76
C PRO A 276 12.82 10.39 -3.18
N LYS A 277 13.97 10.58 -3.83
CA LYS A 277 14.97 11.57 -3.39
C LYS A 277 14.42 12.98 -3.51
N GLY A 278 13.82 13.30 -4.67
CA GLY A 278 13.10 14.56 -4.86
C GLY A 278 11.97 14.76 -3.85
N TYR A 279 11.22 13.69 -3.50
CA TYR A 279 10.15 13.79 -2.51
C TYR A 279 10.64 14.12 -1.11
N ILE A 280 11.77 13.53 -0.69
CA ILE A 280 12.41 13.81 0.60
C ILE A 280 12.93 15.24 0.63
N LEU A 281 13.66 15.68 -0.40
CA LEU A 281 14.20 17.04 -0.50
C LEU A 281 13.11 18.11 -0.55
N GLY A 282 11.97 17.80 -1.16
CA GLY A 282 10.82 18.71 -1.29
C GLY A 282 9.96 18.85 -0.03
N SER A 283 10.25 18.11 1.06
CA SER A 283 9.48 18.18 2.31
C SER A 283 10.40 18.48 3.50
N PRO A 284 10.20 19.61 4.22
CA PRO A 284 11.01 19.95 5.39
C PRO A 284 10.99 18.88 6.49
N ILE A 285 9.85 18.20 6.66
CA ILE A 285 9.71 17.11 7.63
C ILE A 285 10.54 15.90 7.19
N LEU A 286 10.42 15.47 5.93
CA LEU A 286 11.15 14.29 5.45
C LEU A 286 12.66 14.53 5.41
N GLN A 287 13.08 15.71 4.96
CA GLN A 287 14.49 16.09 4.94
C GLN A 287 15.10 16.08 6.34
N ARG A 288 14.38 16.58 7.35
CA ARG A 288 14.84 16.60 8.75
C ARG A 288 15.10 15.20 9.31
N TYR A 289 14.33 14.20 8.90
CA TYR A 289 14.42 12.82 9.41
C TYR A 289 14.89 11.84 8.33
N GLN A 290 15.61 12.30 7.31
CA GLN A 290 16.02 11.48 6.16
C GLN A 290 16.86 10.26 6.53
N ASP A 291 17.63 10.32 7.62
CA ASP A 291 18.47 9.21 8.08
C ASP A 291 17.66 7.99 8.55
N ASN A 292 16.36 8.19 8.83
CA ASN A 292 15.42 7.13 9.18
C ASN A 292 14.49 6.75 8.01
N ILE A 293 14.79 7.24 6.79
CA ILE A 293 14.10 6.90 5.55
C ILE A 293 15.06 6.11 4.67
N HIS A 294 14.78 4.82 4.50
CA HIS A 294 15.62 3.89 3.74
C HIS A 294 15.05 3.72 2.34
N LEU A 295 15.83 4.10 1.31
CA LEU A 295 15.43 3.97 -0.09
C LEU A 295 15.99 2.67 -0.67
N ALA A 296 15.11 1.68 -0.81
CA ALA A 296 15.45 0.38 -1.36
C ALA A 296 15.23 0.36 -2.88
N ARG A 297 16.29 0.03 -3.62
CA ARG A 297 16.23 -0.06 -5.08
C ARG A 297 15.76 -1.44 -5.51
N GLU A 298 14.69 -1.50 -6.29
CA GLU A 298 14.31 -2.70 -7.01
C GLU A 298 14.96 -2.67 -8.41
N PRO A 299 15.84 -3.63 -8.75
CA PRO A 299 16.44 -3.71 -10.09
C PRO A 299 15.45 -4.18 -11.16
N VAL A 300 14.36 -4.87 -10.80
CA VAL A 300 13.40 -5.44 -11.75
C VAL A 300 12.10 -4.63 -11.78
N GLN A 301 11.74 -4.12 -12.94
CA GLN A 301 10.48 -3.38 -13.10
C GLN A 301 9.27 -4.33 -12.91
N ASN A 302 8.59 -4.21 -11.76
CA ASN A 302 7.42 -5.01 -11.41
C ASN A 302 6.23 -4.10 -11.06
N GLU A 303 5.56 -3.57 -12.10
CA GLU A 303 4.49 -2.57 -11.95
C GLU A 303 3.09 -3.19 -11.93
N ILE A 304 2.89 -4.27 -11.15
CA ILE A 304 1.60 -4.94 -11.04
C ILE A 304 0.69 -4.18 -10.05
N SER A 305 -0.26 -3.40 -10.56
CA SER A 305 -1.26 -2.73 -9.73
C SER A 305 -2.49 -3.61 -9.45
N ALA A 306 -3.01 -3.56 -8.22
CA ALA A 306 -4.26 -4.26 -7.88
C ALA A 306 -5.46 -3.74 -8.71
N THR A 307 -5.41 -2.51 -9.19
CA THR A 307 -6.43 -1.95 -10.10
C THR A 307 -6.41 -2.65 -11.46
N TYR A 308 -5.23 -2.90 -12.03
CA TYR A 308 -5.10 -3.71 -13.24
C TYR A 308 -5.68 -5.11 -13.01
N ILE A 309 -5.35 -5.75 -11.88
CA ILE A 309 -5.85 -7.08 -11.54
C ILE A 309 -7.38 -7.13 -11.50
N ARG A 310 -8.03 -6.22 -10.79
CA ARG A 310 -9.50 -6.18 -10.72
C ARG A 310 -10.14 -5.95 -12.09
N ARG A 311 -9.54 -5.10 -12.94
CA ARG A 311 -10.00 -4.86 -14.31
C ARG A 311 -9.88 -6.13 -15.17
N ALA A 312 -8.74 -6.80 -15.12
CA ALA A 312 -8.49 -8.03 -15.88
C ALA A 312 -9.47 -9.14 -15.45
N LEU A 313 -9.65 -9.33 -14.14
CA LEU A 313 -10.64 -10.28 -13.60
C LEU A 313 -12.06 -9.98 -14.06
N GLY A 314 -12.49 -8.71 -13.99
CA GLY A 314 -13.83 -8.30 -14.45
C GLY A 314 -14.05 -8.46 -15.95
N GLN A 315 -12.97 -8.65 -16.73
CA GLN A 315 -13.00 -8.92 -18.18
C GLN A 315 -12.75 -10.39 -18.53
N GLY A 316 -12.68 -11.29 -17.53
CA GLY A 316 -12.38 -12.71 -17.75
C GLY A 316 -10.95 -12.97 -18.24
N GLN A 317 -10.03 -12.00 -18.11
CA GLN A 317 -8.64 -12.15 -18.50
C GLN A 317 -7.85 -12.91 -17.43
N SER A 318 -6.82 -13.63 -17.87
CA SER A 318 -5.92 -14.32 -16.94
C SER A 318 -5.09 -13.34 -16.12
N VAL A 319 -5.01 -13.60 -14.82
CA VAL A 319 -4.09 -12.93 -13.88
C VAL A 319 -3.07 -13.91 -13.28
N LYS A 320 -2.92 -15.09 -13.90
CA LYS A 320 -1.91 -16.08 -13.51
C LYS A 320 -0.51 -15.46 -13.57
N TYR A 321 0.34 -15.82 -12.60
CA TYR A 321 1.70 -15.30 -12.41
C TYR A 321 1.79 -13.84 -11.93
N LEU A 322 0.66 -13.12 -11.83
CA LEU A 322 0.61 -11.78 -11.23
C LEU A 322 0.21 -11.81 -9.74
N LEU A 323 -0.41 -12.91 -9.33
CA LEU A 323 -0.90 -13.23 -8.00
C LEU A 323 -0.47 -14.66 -7.65
N PRO A 324 -0.39 -15.03 -6.37
CA PRO A 324 -0.25 -16.43 -5.97
C PRO A 324 -1.44 -17.26 -6.45
N ASP A 325 -1.19 -18.50 -6.91
CA ASP A 325 -2.24 -19.37 -7.45
C ASP A 325 -3.37 -19.64 -6.43
N ALA A 326 -3.04 -19.75 -5.13
CA ALA A 326 -4.03 -19.92 -4.06
C ALA A 326 -4.97 -18.70 -3.93
N VAL A 327 -4.49 -17.49 -4.20
CA VAL A 327 -5.32 -16.27 -4.21
C VAL A 327 -6.27 -16.27 -5.41
N ILE A 328 -5.79 -16.72 -6.58
CA ILE A 328 -6.63 -16.84 -7.78
C ILE A 328 -7.76 -17.86 -7.54
N ALA A 329 -7.45 -19.00 -6.93
CA ALA A 329 -8.43 -20.01 -6.57
C ALA A 329 -9.49 -19.43 -5.62
N TYR A 330 -9.07 -18.72 -4.56
CA TYR A 330 -9.98 -18.06 -3.62
C TYR A 330 -10.89 -17.02 -4.28
N ILE A 331 -10.34 -16.18 -5.17
CA ILE A 331 -11.11 -15.18 -5.92
C ILE A 331 -12.21 -15.86 -6.73
N LYS A 332 -11.88 -16.96 -7.41
CA LYS A 332 -12.84 -17.73 -8.22
C LYS A 332 -13.92 -18.40 -7.36
N GLU A 333 -13.53 -19.04 -6.26
CA GLU A 333 -14.46 -19.72 -5.34
C GLU A 333 -15.49 -18.76 -4.72
N HIS A 334 -15.07 -17.54 -4.39
CA HIS A 334 -15.91 -16.53 -3.76
C HIS A 334 -16.54 -15.52 -4.72
N ASN A 335 -16.42 -15.72 -6.04
CA ASN A 335 -16.93 -14.82 -7.09
C ASN A 335 -16.55 -13.35 -6.86
N LEU A 336 -15.31 -13.10 -6.46
CA LEU A 336 -14.83 -11.74 -6.20
C LEU A 336 -14.38 -11.07 -7.49
N TYR A 337 -14.58 -9.75 -7.57
CA TYR A 337 -14.13 -8.91 -8.70
C TYR A 337 -14.76 -9.24 -10.06
N THR A 338 -15.92 -9.90 -10.08
CA THR A 338 -16.73 -10.10 -11.28
C THR A 338 -17.47 -8.81 -11.67
N SER A 339 -17.70 -8.61 -12.96
CA SER A 339 -18.53 -7.50 -13.43
C SER A 339 -20.00 -7.80 -13.11
N PRO A 340 -20.82 -6.82 -12.66
CA PRO A 340 -22.25 -7.02 -12.51
C PRO A 340 -22.88 -7.17 -13.90
N GLY A 341 -23.22 -8.40 -14.30
CA GLY A 341 -23.86 -8.65 -15.60
C GLY A 341 -23.74 -10.05 -16.24
N GLU A 342 -23.34 -11.08 -15.50
CA GLU A 342 -23.47 -12.49 -15.97
C GLU A 342 -24.08 -13.37 -14.87
N GLU A 343 -25.31 -13.03 -14.45
CA GLU A 343 -26.27 -13.99 -13.89
C GLU A 343 -27.39 -14.23 -14.91
#